data_AF-A0A2S7KXY3-F1
#
_entry.id   AF-A0A2S7KXY3-F1
#
_cell.length_a   1.000
_cell.length_b   1.000
_cell.length_c   1.000
_cell.angle_alpha   90.00
_cell.angle_beta   90.00
_cell.angle_gamma   90.00
#
_symmetry.space_group_name_H-M   'P 1'
#
loop_
_entity.id
_entity.type
_entity.pdbx_description
1 polymer ?
#
loop_
_entity_poly.entity_id
_entity_poly.type
_entity_poly.pdbx_seq_one_letter_code
_entity_poly.pdbx_strand_id
1 'polypeptide(L)'
;MKLSSEMKSLSEGILISFKQRVKESQDRVKNNAQFINEVHNTLDNIRQDRKKIATALRDNLKGGEKERLSTYNNLMSGIRVTIGSIQKDVSDIQSSTFNLLNEFGANRAQIAVELENLFAQGQKDRAENNKIRIKSFGGLMKTINADLKSINSEVLTILTNTNGLLAKFEKEHQEMSADLNTELSKNLSERVEYTRSLVNGFQKSLAEISKENKQLAKEMRETLANSQENIALNDVERIKNYNLVINAIQASIEDIRKGVNISMKGTLKMIADFSTDRSLAATEWSKMKEEIRQIQQGVVGSTRNKEKVKTKQVSNVVVDTIVTLIPENTVTPKPSKSNKKTSVSDKSEVKEVAPPAKKAEKTVAPLSLEEKILVYIKSNSQGVKVSEMEEPLKETRMRLGFVAKKLLELGQIRKIDNLYYPKK
;
A
#
# COMPACT_ATOMS: atom_id res chain seq x y z
N MET A 1 -95.65 192.47 -42.74
CA MET A 1 -94.23 192.47 -42.35
C MET A 1 -93.80 191.11 -41.73
N LYS A 2 -93.94 189.97 -42.43
CA LYS A 2 -93.58 188.62 -41.91
C LYS A 2 -92.45 187.91 -42.70
N LEU A 3 -92.20 188.34 -43.94
CA LEU A 3 -91.23 187.69 -44.86
C LEU A 3 -89.75 188.05 -44.60
N SER A 4 -89.47 189.23 -44.04
CA SER A 4 -88.10 189.72 -43.81
C SER A 4 -87.39 189.02 -42.65
N SER A 5 -88.12 188.63 -41.60
CA SER A 5 -87.56 187.87 -40.47
C SER A 5 -87.23 186.42 -40.86
N GLU A 6 -88.02 185.81 -41.74
CA GLU A 6 -87.79 184.44 -42.22
C GLU A 6 -86.55 184.35 -43.13
N MET A 7 -86.32 185.33 -44.01
CA MET A 7 -85.09 185.36 -44.82
C MET A 7 -83.83 185.59 -43.98
N LYS A 8 -83.90 186.41 -42.93
CA LYS A 8 -82.76 186.61 -42.02
C LYS A 8 -82.44 185.33 -41.24
N SER A 9 -83.47 184.67 -40.71
CA SER A 9 -83.34 183.37 -40.03
C SER A 9 -82.79 182.27 -40.95
N LEU A 10 -83.20 182.24 -42.23
CA LEU A 10 -82.66 181.29 -43.20
C LEU A 10 -81.19 181.58 -43.51
N SER A 11 -80.81 182.85 -43.68
CA SER A 11 -79.41 183.23 -43.92
C SER A 11 -78.51 182.86 -42.73
N GLU A 12 -78.97 183.09 -41.50
CA GLU A 12 -78.26 182.71 -40.28
C GLU A 12 -78.20 181.18 -40.13
N GLY A 13 -79.28 180.46 -40.44
CA GLY A 13 -79.31 179.00 -40.46
C GLY A 13 -78.36 178.39 -41.49
N ILE A 14 -78.26 178.97 -42.69
CA ILE A 14 -77.30 178.57 -43.72
C ILE A 14 -75.87 178.83 -43.25
N LEU A 15 -75.62 179.99 -42.64
CA LEU A 15 -74.28 180.37 -42.17
C LEU A 15 -73.84 179.48 -40.99
N ILE A 16 -74.75 179.16 -40.06
CA ILE A 16 -74.52 178.24 -38.95
C ILE A 16 -74.27 176.83 -39.49
N SER A 17 -75.10 176.35 -40.42
CA SER A 17 -74.93 175.05 -41.08
C SER A 17 -73.61 174.96 -41.86
N PHE A 18 -73.19 176.04 -42.50
CA PHE A 18 -71.90 176.09 -43.19
C PHE A 18 -70.74 176.06 -42.20
N LYS A 19 -70.77 176.88 -41.14
CA LYS A 19 -69.75 176.84 -40.06
C LYS A 19 -69.67 175.47 -39.39
N GLN A 20 -70.80 174.84 -39.13
CA GLN A 20 -70.88 173.50 -38.57
C GLN A 20 -70.28 172.46 -39.51
N ARG A 21 -70.62 172.49 -40.81
CA ARG A 21 -70.02 171.61 -41.82
C ARG A 21 -68.52 171.84 -42.01
N VAL A 22 -68.05 173.09 -41.94
CA VAL A 22 -66.63 173.41 -41.96
C VAL A 22 -65.93 172.81 -40.73
N LYS A 23 -66.52 172.96 -39.53
CA LYS A 23 -65.99 172.38 -38.30
C LYS A 23 -65.96 170.85 -38.35
N GLU A 24 -67.06 170.21 -38.76
CA GLU A 24 -67.15 168.76 -38.94
C GLU A 24 -66.17 168.25 -40.00
N SER A 25 -66.00 168.98 -41.10
CA SER A 25 -65.00 168.65 -42.12
C SER A 25 -63.58 168.79 -41.55
N GLN A 26 -63.31 169.82 -40.76
CA GLN A 26 -62.02 170.02 -40.12
C GLN A 26 -61.73 168.95 -39.06
N ASP A 27 -62.73 168.55 -38.28
CA ASP A 27 -62.66 167.46 -37.31
C ASP A 27 -62.49 166.10 -38.00
N ARG A 28 -63.17 165.86 -39.13
CA ARG A 28 -62.94 164.66 -39.96
C ARG A 28 -61.52 164.62 -40.52
N VAL A 29 -60.97 165.75 -40.97
CA VAL A 29 -59.58 165.80 -41.43
C VAL A 29 -58.61 165.51 -40.29
N LYS A 30 -58.85 166.04 -39.08
CA LYS A 30 -58.05 165.72 -37.88
C LYS A 30 -58.17 164.25 -37.48
N ASN A 31 -59.37 163.68 -37.44
CA ASN A 31 -59.60 162.29 -37.09
C ASN A 31 -58.99 161.35 -38.14
N ASN A 32 -59.09 161.68 -39.43
CA ASN A 32 -58.43 160.93 -40.49
C ASN A 32 -56.90 161.01 -40.35
N ALA A 33 -56.34 162.18 -40.01
CA ALA A 33 -54.91 162.33 -39.76
C ALA A 33 -54.46 161.49 -38.54
N GLN A 34 -55.24 161.48 -37.45
CA GLN A 34 -54.98 160.63 -36.29
C GLN A 34 -55.06 159.15 -36.65
N PHE A 35 -56.11 158.72 -37.36
CA PHE A 35 -56.25 157.35 -37.82
C PHE A 35 -55.11 156.92 -38.75
N ILE A 36 -54.69 157.77 -39.69
CA ILE A 36 -53.53 157.51 -40.55
C ILE A 36 -52.26 157.34 -39.72
N ASN A 37 -52.07 158.13 -38.66
CA ASN A 37 -50.93 157.98 -37.74
C ASN A 37 -51.00 156.68 -36.92
N GLU A 38 -52.18 156.30 -36.42
CA GLU A 38 -52.37 155.03 -35.71
C GLU A 38 -52.12 153.83 -36.61
N VAL A 39 -52.58 153.87 -37.87
CA VAL A 39 -52.31 152.84 -38.87
C VAL A 39 -50.82 152.78 -39.20
N HIS A 40 -50.14 153.92 -39.38
CA HIS A 40 -48.69 153.94 -39.58
C HIS A 40 -47.94 153.34 -38.38
N ASN A 41 -48.28 153.75 -37.16
CA ASN A 41 -47.68 153.22 -35.94
C ASN A 41 -47.92 151.70 -35.81
N THR A 42 -49.12 151.23 -36.13
CA THR A 42 -49.46 149.80 -36.11
C THR A 42 -48.66 149.04 -37.17
N LEU A 43 -48.55 149.57 -38.39
CA LEU A 43 -47.76 148.97 -39.46
C LEU A 43 -46.27 148.94 -39.12
N ASP A 44 -45.74 149.99 -38.51
CA ASP A 44 -44.34 150.03 -38.08
C ASP A 44 -44.07 149.07 -36.93
N ASN A 45 -44.97 148.95 -35.96
CA ASN A 45 -44.89 147.93 -34.91
C ASN A 45 -44.91 146.51 -35.50
N ILE A 46 -45.81 146.21 -36.45
CA ILE A 46 -45.86 144.91 -37.13
C ILE A 46 -44.56 144.65 -37.90
N ARG A 47 -44.01 145.67 -38.59
CA ARG A 47 -42.72 145.54 -39.30
C ARG A 47 -41.58 145.24 -38.32
N GLN A 48 -41.53 145.94 -37.19
CA GLN A 48 -40.53 145.71 -36.16
C GLN A 48 -40.66 144.31 -35.55
N ASP A 49 -41.87 143.86 -35.24
CA ASP A 49 -42.11 142.52 -34.68
C ASP A 49 -41.78 141.41 -35.68
N ARG A 50 -42.16 141.57 -36.95
CA ARG A 50 -41.72 140.64 -38.01
C ARG A 50 -40.20 140.59 -38.13
N LYS A 51 -39.52 141.73 -38.02
CA LYS A 51 -38.05 141.78 -38.03
C LYS A 51 -37.46 141.05 -36.82
N LYS A 52 -38.01 141.25 -35.63
CA LYS A 52 -37.60 140.55 -34.40
C LYS A 52 -37.82 139.03 -34.51
N ILE A 53 -39.00 138.59 -34.95
CA ILE A 53 -39.32 137.16 -35.15
C ILE A 53 -38.39 136.53 -36.19
N ALA A 54 -38.17 137.19 -37.33
CA ALA A 54 -37.26 136.70 -38.35
C ALA A 54 -35.81 136.58 -37.83
N THR A 55 -35.38 137.53 -37.01
CA THR A 55 -34.04 137.51 -36.39
C THR A 55 -33.94 136.39 -35.37
N ALA A 56 -34.92 136.24 -34.48
CA ALA A 56 -34.97 135.15 -33.49
C ALA A 56 -35.04 133.76 -34.15
N LEU A 57 -35.81 133.60 -35.23
CA LEU A 57 -35.87 132.35 -35.98
C LEU A 57 -34.52 132.05 -36.64
N ARG A 58 -33.87 133.05 -37.24
CA ARG A 58 -32.54 132.89 -37.85
C ARG A 58 -31.51 132.49 -36.79
N ASP A 59 -31.52 133.13 -35.63
CA ASP A 59 -30.59 132.85 -34.54
C ASP A 59 -30.84 131.46 -33.92
N ASN A 60 -32.10 131.07 -33.72
CA ASN A 60 -32.46 129.73 -33.26
C ASN A 60 -32.06 128.64 -34.26
N LEU A 61 -32.27 128.87 -35.57
CA LEU A 61 -31.83 127.94 -36.61
C LEU A 61 -30.32 127.83 -36.67
N LYS A 62 -29.59 128.94 -36.58
CA LYS A 62 -28.12 128.97 -36.53
C LYS A 62 -27.59 128.27 -35.28
N GLY A 63 -28.23 128.47 -34.13
CA GLY A 63 -27.92 127.78 -32.87
C GLY A 63 -28.14 126.28 -32.97
N GLY A 64 -29.32 125.85 -33.42
CA GLY A 64 -29.67 124.44 -33.60
C GLY A 64 -28.84 123.73 -34.67
N GLU A 65 -28.43 124.42 -35.74
CA GLU A 65 -27.47 123.89 -36.71
C GLU A 65 -26.09 123.68 -36.08
N LYS A 66 -25.58 124.66 -35.32
CA LYS A 66 -24.31 124.54 -34.61
C LYS A 66 -24.33 123.39 -33.59
N GLU A 67 -25.41 123.23 -32.84
CA GLU A 67 -25.57 122.15 -31.85
C GLU A 67 -25.67 120.77 -32.52
N ARG A 68 -26.46 120.64 -33.60
CA ARG A 68 -26.53 119.39 -34.37
C ARG A 68 -25.19 119.01 -34.98
N LEU A 69 -24.47 119.98 -35.55
CA LEU A 69 -23.14 119.75 -36.10
C LEU A 69 -22.13 119.36 -35.01
N SER A 70 -22.19 120.01 -33.85
CA SER A 70 -21.36 119.65 -32.69
C SER A 70 -21.66 118.23 -32.20
N THR A 71 -22.94 117.89 -32.06
CA THR A 71 -23.38 116.54 -31.64
C THR A 71 -22.94 115.48 -32.65
N TYR A 72 -23.10 115.75 -33.94
CA TYR A 72 -22.63 114.88 -35.01
C TYR A 72 -21.11 114.70 -34.97
N ASN A 73 -20.35 115.78 -34.81
CA ASN A 73 -18.88 115.70 -34.72
C ASN A 73 -18.43 114.90 -33.50
N ASN A 74 -19.09 115.08 -32.35
CA ASN A 74 -18.82 114.30 -31.13
C ASN A 74 -19.13 112.81 -31.35
N LEU A 75 -20.27 112.49 -31.97
CA LEU A 75 -20.65 111.11 -32.31
C LEU A 75 -19.63 110.48 -33.27
N MET A 76 -19.26 111.17 -34.34
CA MET A 76 -18.27 110.69 -35.30
C MET A 76 -16.88 110.55 -34.71
N SER A 77 -16.49 111.44 -33.78
CA SER A 77 -15.25 111.32 -33.01
C SER A 77 -15.28 110.06 -32.13
N GLY A 78 -16.37 109.84 -31.40
CA GLY A 78 -16.57 108.63 -30.60
C GLY A 78 -16.49 107.35 -31.44
N ILE A 79 -17.18 107.31 -32.59
CA ILE A 79 -17.13 106.19 -33.54
C ILE A 79 -15.70 105.95 -34.02
N ARG A 80 -14.95 106.99 -34.39
CA ARG A 80 -13.54 106.85 -34.82
C ARG A 80 -12.66 106.27 -33.72
N VAL A 81 -12.84 106.72 -32.47
CA VAL A 81 -12.11 106.17 -31.32
C VAL A 81 -12.45 104.69 -31.11
N THR A 82 -13.73 104.33 -31.16
CA THR A 82 -14.17 102.92 -31.05
C THR A 82 -13.60 102.06 -32.17
N ILE A 83 -13.64 102.53 -33.43
CA ILE A 83 -13.04 101.81 -34.57
C ILE A 83 -11.53 101.62 -34.36
N GLY A 84 -10.82 102.66 -33.91
CA GLY A 84 -9.40 102.56 -33.60
C GLY A 84 -9.09 101.54 -32.50
N SER A 85 -9.92 101.49 -31.44
CA SER A 85 -9.79 100.48 -30.38
C SER A 85 -10.03 99.06 -30.91
N ILE A 86 -11.09 98.85 -31.70
CA ILE A 86 -11.39 97.53 -32.29
C ILE A 86 -10.26 97.07 -33.21
N GLN A 87 -9.71 97.98 -34.03
CA GLN A 87 -8.58 97.65 -34.91
C GLN A 87 -7.34 97.24 -34.11
N LYS A 88 -7.07 97.92 -32.99
CA LYS A 88 -5.99 97.57 -32.09
C LYS A 88 -6.23 96.20 -31.45
N ASP A 89 -7.42 95.95 -30.90
CA ASP A 89 -7.77 94.67 -30.28
C ASP A 89 -7.64 93.51 -31.27
N VAL A 90 -8.07 93.69 -32.53
CA VAL A 90 -7.90 92.69 -33.59
C VAL A 90 -6.42 92.42 -33.87
N SER A 91 -5.58 93.45 -33.94
CA SER A 91 -4.13 93.31 -34.14
C SER A 91 -3.46 92.58 -32.97
N ASP A 92 -3.89 92.87 -31.74
CA ASP A 92 -3.37 92.26 -30.52
C ASP A 92 -3.78 90.77 -30.45
N ILE A 93 -5.03 90.44 -30.80
CA ILE A 93 -5.52 89.05 -30.91
C ILE A 93 -4.77 88.29 -32.00
N GLN A 94 -4.55 88.89 -33.17
CA GLN A 94 -3.79 88.27 -34.27
C GLN A 94 -2.35 87.97 -33.82
N SER A 95 -1.68 88.92 -33.18
CA SER A 95 -0.32 88.76 -32.67
C SER A 95 -0.24 87.68 -31.58
N SER A 96 -1.18 87.68 -30.64
CA SER A 96 -1.27 86.66 -29.58
C SER A 96 -1.51 85.26 -30.17
N THR A 97 -2.43 85.14 -31.12
CA THR A 97 -2.74 83.86 -31.80
C THR A 97 -1.53 83.35 -32.58
N PHE A 98 -0.82 84.22 -33.29
CA PHE A 98 0.38 83.86 -34.03
C PHE A 98 1.49 83.35 -33.10
N ASN A 99 1.71 84.04 -31.97
CA ASN A 99 2.70 83.62 -30.97
C ASN A 99 2.33 82.26 -30.38
N LEU A 100 1.06 82.05 -30.01
CA LEU A 100 0.59 80.77 -29.48
C LEU A 100 0.75 79.62 -30.48
N LEU A 101 0.50 79.87 -31.77
CA LEU A 101 0.72 78.87 -32.83
C LEU A 101 2.21 78.55 -33.02
N ASN A 102 3.10 79.54 -32.92
CA ASN A 102 4.53 79.33 -32.99
C ASN A 102 5.06 78.55 -31.78
N GLU A 103 4.61 78.90 -30.57
CA GLU A 103 4.95 78.16 -29.34
C GLU A 103 4.44 76.72 -29.41
N PHE A 104 3.20 76.52 -29.89
CA PHE A 104 2.66 75.17 -30.10
C PHE A 104 3.48 74.38 -31.12
N GLY A 105 3.90 75.02 -32.22
CA GLY A 105 4.78 74.42 -33.22
C GLY A 105 6.13 74.01 -32.65
N ALA A 106 6.77 74.88 -31.86
CA ALA A 106 8.04 74.60 -31.19
C ALA A 106 7.91 73.47 -30.17
N ASN A 107 6.88 73.49 -29.32
CA ASN A 107 6.60 72.43 -28.36
C ASN A 107 6.36 71.08 -29.05
N ARG A 108 5.62 71.07 -30.15
CA ARG A 108 5.40 69.85 -30.95
C ARG A 108 6.70 69.31 -31.53
N ALA A 109 7.58 70.18 -32.04
CA ALA A 109 8.89 69.77 -32.55
C ALA A 109 9.78 69.20 -31.44
N GLN A 110 9.80 69.82 -30.26
CA GLN A 110 10.53 69.32 -29.10
C GLN A 110 10.02 67.94 -28.67
N ILE A 111 8.71 67.76 -28.52
CA ILE A 111 8.10 66.46 -28.16
C ILE A 111 8.44 65.38 -29.19
N ALA A 112 8.45 65.73 -30.48
CA ALA A 112 8.84 64.78 -31.53
C ALA A 112 10.29 64.29 -31.35
N VAL A 113 11.21 65.20 -31.06
CA VAL A 113 12.63 64.88 -30.78
C VAL A 113 12.76 64.04 -29.50
N GLU A 114 12.04 64.37 -28.43
CA GLU A 114 12.04 63.58 -27.19
C GLU A 114 11.52 62.16 -27.41
N LEU A 115 10.44 61.99 -28.20
CA LEU A 115 9.92 60.67 -28.55
C LEU A 115 10.90 59.87 -29.42
N GLU A 116 11.54 60.50 -30.39
CA GLU A 116 12.56 59.85 -31.23
C GLU A 116 13.73 59.35 -30.37
N ASN A 117 14.22 60.19 -29.46
CA ASN A 117 15.27 59.82 -28.51
C ASN A 117 14.83 58.67 -27.58
N LEU A 118 13.61 58.71 -27.06
CA LEU A 118 13.05 57.64 -26.22
C LEU A 118 13.00 56.31 -26.99
N PHE A 119 12.54 56.32 -28.25
CA PHE A 119 12.49 55.11 -29.07
C PHE A 119 13.87 54.59 -29.44
N ALA A 120 14.82 55.49 -29.78
CA ALA A 120 16.20 55.12 -30.08
C ALA A 120 16.87 54.49 -28.85
N GLN A 121 16.70 55.07 -27.67
CA GLN A 121 17.23 54.51 -26.42
C GLN A 121 16.58 53.16 -26.10
N GLY A 122 15.25 53.06 -26.19
CA GLY A 122 14.54 51.80 -25.96
C GLY A 122 14.92 50.70 -26.96
N GLN A 123 15.36 51.03 -28.18
CA GLN A 123 15.93 50.05 -29.11
C GLN A 123 17.33 49.59 -28.67
N LYS A 124 18.21 50.53 -28.26
CA LYS A 124 19.55 50.21 -27.75
C LYS A 124 19.49 49.33 -26.50
N ASP A 125 18.62 49.66 -25.54
CA ASP A 125 18.47 48.89 -24.30
C ASP A 125 17.95 47.48 -24.57
N ARG A 126 16.98 47.34 -25.49
CA ARG A 126 16.50 46.02 -25.92
C ARG A 126 17.60 45.19 -26.60
N ALA A 127 18.43 45.82 -27.45
CA ALA A 127 19.53 45.14 -28.11
C ALA A 127 20.58 44.65 -27.09
N GLU A 128 20.99 45.49 -26.13
CA GLU A 128 21.96 45.10 -25.10
C GLU A 128 21.39 44.04 -24.15
N ASN A 129 20.13 44.18 -23.72
CA ASN A 129 19.47 43.15 -22.92
C ASN A 129 19.39 41.81 -23.66
N ASN A 130 19.07 41.81 -24.96
CA ASN A 130 19.05 40.59 -25.77
C ASN A 130 20.45 39.97 -25.90
N LYS A 131 21.50 40.78 -26.07
CA LYS A 131 22.89 40.32 -26.11
C LYS A 131 23.31 39.67 -24.78
N ILE A 132 22.95 40.28 -23.64
CA ILE A 132 23.19 39.70 -22.31
C ILE A 132 22.43 38.37 -22.17
N ARG A 133 21.15 38.31 -22.55
CA ARG A 133 20.35 37.08 -22.50
C ARG A 133 20.95 35.96 -23.35
N ILE A 134 21.36 36.25 -24.58
CA ILE A 134 22.00 35.28 -25.48
C ILE A 134 23.33 34.79 -24.88
N LYS A 135 24.14 35.68 -24.30
CA LYS A 135 25.39 35.30 -23.63
C LYS A 135 25.14 34.39 -22.42
N SER A 136 24.19 34.74 -21.56
CA SER A 136 23.81 33.92 -20.40
C SER A 136 23.25 32.56 -20.80
N PHE A 137 22.39 32.53 -21.83
CA PHE A 137 21.87 31.28 -22.39
C PHE A 137 22.99 30.41 -22.97
N GLY A 138 23.93 31.00 -23.70
CA GLY A 138 25.11 30.30 -24.20
C GLY A 138 25.99 29.73 -23.07
N GLY A 139 26.13 30.46 -21.95
CA GLY A 139 26.80 29.98 -20.75
C GLY A 139 26.11 28.75 -20.15
N LEU A 140 24.78 28.82 -19.97
CA LEU A 140 23.96 27.73 -19.46
C LEU A 140 24.06 26.48 -20.36
N MET A 141 23.98 26.64 -21.68
CA MET A 141 24.13 25.53 -22.63
C MET A 141 25.52 24.90 -22.58
N LYS A 142 26.58 25.70 -22.35
CA LYS A 142 27.93 25.16 -22.15
C LYS A 142 28.04 24.32 -20.88
N THR A 143 27.47 24.78 -19.76
CA THR A 143 27.43 24.03 -18.51
C THR A 143 26.66 22.72 -18.67
N ILE A 144 25.44 22.76 -19.24
CA ILE A 144 24.64 21.54 -19.50
C ILE A 144 25.42 20.54 -20.35
N ASN A 145 26.11 21.01 -21.40
CA ASN A 145 26.91 20.12 -22.24
C ASN A 145 28.13 19.53 -21.50
N ALA A 146 28.73 20.27 -20.57
CA ALA A 146 29.80 19.75 -19.72
C ALA A 146 29.26 18.67 -18.76
N ASP A 147 28.12 18.93 -18.13
CA ASP A 147 27.46 18.00 -17.22
C ASP A 147 27.07 16.70 -17.95
N LEU A 148 26.50 16.80 -19.15
CA LEU A 148 26.17 15.64 -19.98
C LEU A 148 27.40 14.80 -20.32
N LYS A 149 28.55 15.44 -20.62
CA LYS A 149 29.80 14.73 -20.86
C LYS A 149 30.31 14.04 -19.59
N SER A 150 30.22 14.71 -18.44
CA SER A 150 30.61 14.15 -17.15
C SER A 150 29.75 12.93 -16.80
N ILE A 151 28.43 13.05 -16.89
CA ILE A 151 27.48 11.94 -16.65
C ILE A 151 27.78 10.76 -17.58
N ASN A 152 28.01 11.02 -18.87
CA ASN A 152 28.32 9.95 -19.82
C ASN A 152 29.64 9.23 -19.47
N SER A 153 30.65 9.97 -19.01
CA SER A 153 31.91 9.37 -18.55
C SER A 153 31.71 8.50 -17.30
N GLU A 154 30.90 8.96 -16.34
CA GLU A 154 30.58 8.23 -15.11
C GLU A 154 29.79 6.94 -15.42
N VAL A 155 28.81 7.01 -16.32
CA VAL A 155 28.06 5.83 -16.80
C VAL A 155 29.00 4.81 -17.43
N LEU A 156 29.95 5.24 -18.28
CA LEU A 156 30.96 4.34 -18.86
C LEU A 156 31.86 3.70 -17.80
N THR A 157 32.25 4.45 -16.77
CA THR A 157 33.02 3.90 -15.64
C THR A 157 32.22 2.86 -14.87
N ILE A 158 30.94 3.13 -14.55
CA ILE A 158 30.06 2.18 -13.86
C ILE A 158 29.89 0.90 -14.68
N LEU A 159 29.65 1.02 -16.00
CA LEU A 159 29.53 -0.15 -16.88
C LEU A 159 30.82 -0.96 -16.94
N THR A 160 31.97 -0.29 -17.05
CA THR A 160 33.29 -0.95 -17.07
C THR A 160 33.55 -1.70 -15.76
N ASN A 161 33.28 -1.07 -14.62
CA ASN A 161 33.45 -1.68 -13.30
C ASN A 161 32.50 -2.86 -13.09
N THR A 162 31.23 -2.71 -13.49
CA THR A 162 30.22 -3.78 -13.38
C THR A 162 30.60 -4.99 -14.23
N ASN A 163 31.05 -4.77 -15.47
CA ASN A 163 31.54 -5.84 -16.34
C ASN A 163 32.79 -6.52 -15.75
N GLY A 164 33.68 -5.75 -15.13
CA GLY A 164 34.84 -6.30 -14.42
C GLY A 164 34.44 -7.19 -13.23
N LEU A 165 33.46 -6.75 -12.43
CA LEU A 165 32.93 -7.56 -11.32
C LEU A 165 32.23 -8.83 -11.81
N LEU A 166 31.44 -8.75 -12.89
CA LEU A 166 30.80 -9.93 -13.49
C LEU A 166 31.83 -10.92 -14.03
N ALA A 167 32.88 -10.45 -14.69
CA ALA A 167 33.97 -11.31 -15.16
C ALA A 167 34.72 -11.98 -14.00
N LYS A 168 34.96 -11.25 -12.90
CA LYS A 168 35.58 -11.80 -11.68
C LYS A 168 34.69 -12.86 -11.03
N PHE A 169 33.39 -12.58 -10.92
CA PHE A 169 32.42 -13.52 -10.36
C PHE A 169 32.33 -14.81 -11.18
N GLU A 170 32.23 -14.71 -12.51
CA GLU A 170 32.22 -15.87 -13.40
C GLU A 170 33.49 -16.72 -13.23
N LYS A 171 34.66 -16.08 -13.18
CA LYS A 171 35.94 -16.76 -12.94
C LYS A 171 35.98 -17.47 -11.59
N GLU A 172 35.63 -16.79 -10.51
CA GLU A 172 35.60 -17.36 -9.15
C GLU A 172 34.62 -18.53 -9.05
N HIS A 173 33.47 -18.44 -9.72
CA HIS A 173 32.48 -19.52 -9.75
C HIS A 173 32.98 -20.74 -10.55
N GLN A 174 33.66 -20.51 -11.67
CA GLN A 174 34.31 -21.58 -12.45
C GLN A 174 35.42 -22.27 -11.63
N GLU A 175 36.28 -21.50 -10.96
CA GLU A 175 37.34 -22.02 -10.08
C GLU A 175 36.74 -22.84 -8.93
N MET A 176 35.74 -22.30 -8.23
CA MET A 176 35.05 -23.01 -7.15
C MET A 176 34.38 -24.30 -7.63
N SER A 177 33.74 -24.28 -8.81
CA SER A 177 33.14 -25.48 -9.39
C SER A 177 34.20 -26.52 -9.76
N ALA A 178 35.37 -26.10 -10.25
CA ALA A 178 36.49 -27.00 -10.56
C ALA A 178 37.09 -27.62 -9.29
N ASP A 179 37.26 -26.82 -8.23
CA ASP A 179 37.74 -27.29 -6.93
C ASP A 179 36.77 -28.30 -6.30
N LEU A 180 35.47 -27.99 -6.30
CA LEU A 180 34.44 -28.88 -5.76
C LEU A 180 34.36 -30.20 -6.53
N ASN A 181 34.47 -30.16 -7.86
CA ASN A 181 34.53 -31.37 -8.69
C ASN A 181 35.79 -32.20 -8.40
N THR A 182 36.94 -31.54 -8.20
CA THR A 182 38.20 -32.20 -7.86
C THR A 182 38.11 -32.87 -6.49
N GLU A 183 37.56 -32.19 -5.48
CA GLU A 183 37.42 -32.72 -4.14
C GLU A 183 36.40 -33.85 -4.06
N LEU A 184 35.26 -33.74 -4.76
CA LEU A 184 34.29 -34.82 -4.89
C LEU A 184 34.89 -36.06 -5.57
N SER A 185 35.66 -35.87 -6.64
CA SER A 185 36.33 -36.96 -7.35
C SER A 185 37.35 -37.66 -6.46
N LYS A 186 38.13 -36.89 -5.69
CA LYS A 186 39.08 -37.41 -4.70
C LYS A 186 38.37 -38.21 -3.61
N ASN A 187 37.32 -37.65 -2.99
CA ASN A 187 36.56 -38.32 -1.94
C ASN A 187 35.90 -39.61 -2.45
N LEU A 188 35.36 -39.59 -3.67
CA LEU A 188 34.81 -40.77 -4.31
C LEU A 188 35.88 -41.85 -4.49
N SER A 189 37.08 -41.48 -4.96
CA SER A 189 38.21 -42.41 -5.11
C SER A 189 38.62 -43.02 -3.77
N GLU A 190 38.78 -42.21 -2.72
CA GLU A 190 39.11 -42.66 -1.37
C GLU A 190 38.04 -43.61 -0.81
N ARG A 191 36.75 -43.29 -1.01
CA ARG A 191 35.64 -44.17 -0.60
C ARG A 191 35.62 -45.49 -1.37
N VAL A 192 35.92 -45.47 -2.66
CA VAL A 192 36.03 -46.68 -3.48
C VAL A 192 37.19 -47.55 -3.00
N GLU A 193 38.36 -46.96 -2.72
CA GLU A 193 39.52 -47.68 -2.17
C GLU A 193 39.24 -48.27 -0.79
N TYR A 194 38.65 -47.48 0.11
CA TYR A 194 38.24 -47.95 1.44
C TYR A 194 37.25 -49.11 1.34
N THR A 195 36.20 -48.97 0.51
CA THR A 195 35.19 -50.02 0.32
C THR A 195 35.82 -51.28 -0.27
N ARG A 196 36.73 -51.15 -1.25
CA ARG A 196 37.48 -52.27 -1.83
C ARG A 196 38.33 -52.97 -0.78
N SER A 197 39.04 -52.22 0.07
CA SER A 197 39.82 -52.78 1.19
C SER A 197 38.94 -53.57 2.16
N LEU A 198 37.78 -53.03 2.52
CA LEU A 198 36.81 -53.66 3.41
C LEU A 198 36.24 -54.96 2.81
N VAL A 199 35.87 -54.95 1.53
CA VAL A 199 35.44 -56.15 0.79
C VAL A 199 36.54 -57.21 0.74
N ASN A 200 37.78 -56.83 0.45
CA ASN A 200 38.93 -57.74 0.45
C ASN A 200 39.16 -58.33 1.85
N GLY A 201 39.00 -57.52 2.92
CA GLY A 201 39.07 -57.97 4.30
C GLY A 201 38.00 -59.02 4.63
N PHE A 202 36.75 -58.78 4.21
CA PHE A 202 35.67 -59.76 4.36
C PHE A 202 35.94 -61.05 3.59
N GLN A 203 36.42 -60.97 2.35
CA GLN A 203 36.77 -62.15 1.56
C GLN A 203 37.87 -62.98 2.23
N LYS A 204 38.90 -62.32 2.78
CA LYS A 204 39.96 -62.98 3.53
C LYS A 204 39.43 -63.67 4.79
N SER A 205 38.62 -62.96 5.59
CA SER A 205 37.99 -63.51 6.79
C SER A 205 37.08 -64.70 6.46
N LEU A 206 36.30 -64.64 5.39
CA LEU A 206 35.50 -65.77 4.91
C LEU A 206 36.35 -66.96 4.48
N ALA A 207 37.49 -66.72 3.83
CA ALA A 207 38.43 -67.78 3.45
C ALA A 207 39.07 -68.44 4.68
N GLU A 208 39.43 -67.66 5.70
CA GLU A 208 39.94 -68.14 7.00
C GLU A 208 38.88 -68.96 7.74
N ILE A 209 37.66 -68.43 7.92
CA ILE A 209 36.54 -69.15 8.54
C ILE A 209 36.24 -70.44 7.78
N SER A 210 36.28 -70.42 6.44
CA SER A 210 36.09 -71.64 5.63
C SER A 210 37.19 -72.67 5.89
N LYS A 211 38.45 -72.23 6.02
CA LYS A 211 39.58 -73.11 6.34
C LYS A 211 39.47 -73.69 7.75
N GLU A 212 39.14 -72.86 8.74
CA GLU A 212 38.91 -73.28 10.13
C GLU A 212 37.75 -74.27 10.23
N ASN A 213 36.62 -73.99 9.59
CA ASN A 213 35.47 -74.91 9.55
C ASN A 213 35.83 -76.25 8.88
N LYS A 214 36.63 -76.24 7.81
CA LYS A 214 37.14 -77.49 7.19
C LYS A 214 38.05 -78.26 8.14
N GLN A 215 38.91 -77.57 8.87
CA GLN A 215 39.81 -78.19 9.86
C GLN A 215 39.03 -78.78 11.03
N LEU A 216 38.09 -78.01 11.61
CA LEU A 216 37.21 -78.46 12.68
C LEU A 216 36.37 -79.68 12.23
N ALA A 217 35.82 -79.64 11.00
CA ALA A 217 35.10 -80.79 10.46
C ALA A 217 36.00 -82.03 10.29
N LYS A 218 37.28 -81.86 9.96
CA LYS A 218 38.28 -82.93 9.92
C LYS A 218 38.54 -83.50 11.31
N GLU A 219 38.79 -82.64 12.29
CA GLU A 219 39.02 -83.01 13.70
C GLU A 219 37.80 -83.72 14.31
N MET A 220 36.58 -83.26 14.02
CA MET A 220 35.36 -83.94 14.44
C MET A 220 35.24 -85.33 13.83
N ARG A 221 35.58 -85.51 12.55
CA ARG A 221 35.59 -86.83 11.90
C ARG A 221 36.64 -87.75 12.51
N GLU A 222 37.84 -87.25 12.78
CA GLU A 222 38.91 -88.02 13.43
C GLU A 222 38.52 -88.41 14.87
N THR A 223 37.94 -87.48 15.64
CA THR A 223 37.45 -87.75 17.01
C THR A 223 36.32 -88.77 17.00
N LEU A 224 35.38 -88.67 16.06
CA LEU A 224 34.30 -89.64 15.89
C LEU A 224 34.85 -91.02 15.53
N ALA A 225 35.79 -91.11 14.58
CA ALA A 225 36.43 -92.37 14.22
C ALA A 225 37.16 -93.01 15.42
N ASN A 226 37.96 -92.23 16.15
CA ASN A 226 38.65 -92.68 17.35
C ASN A 226 37.67 -93.09 18.47
N SER A 227 36.54 -92.38 18.62
CA SER A 227 35.52 -92.76 19.61
C SER A 227 34.82 -94.06 19.25
N GLN A 228 34.54 -94.29 17.96
CA GLN A 228 33.95 -95.54 17.48
C GLN A 228 34.90 -96.73 17.69
N GLU A 229 36.20 -96.53 17.45
CA GLU A 229 37.23 -97.54 17.71
C GLU A 229 37.34 -97.87 19.21
N ASN A 230 37.34 -96.86 20.09
CA ASN A 230 37.37 -97.05 21.53
C ASN A 230 36.09 -97.71 22.07
N ILE A 231 34.91 -97.38 21.54
CA ILE A 231 33.64 -98.04 21.90
C ILE A 231 33.69 -99.51 21.47
N ALA A 232 34.20 -99.81 20.27
CA ALA A 232 34.34 -101.19 19.80
C ALA A 232 35.28 -102.01 20.70
N LEU A 233 36.41 -101.44 21.13
CA LEU A 233 37.33 -102.09 22.08
C LEU A 233 36.69 -102.32 23.45
N ASN A 234 36.00 -101.32 23.99
CA ASN A 234 35.40 -101.38 25.33
C ASN A 234 34.18 -102.31 25.37
N ASP A 235 33.41 -102.42 24.29
CA ASP A 235 32.31 -103.37 24.18
C ASP A 235 32.80 -104.82 24.08
N VAL A 236 33.94 -105.07 23.42
CA VAL A 236 34.60 -106.40 23.44
C VAL A 236 34.98 -106.79 24.88
N GLU A 237 35.51 -105.86 25.66
CA GLU A 237 35.91 -106.09 27.05
C GLU A 237 34.70 -106.26 27.99
N ARG A 238 33.64 -105.46 27.81
CA ARG A 238 32.36 -105.65 28.51
C ARG A 238 31.73 -107.00 28.22
N ILE A 239 31.69 -107.45 26.96
CA ILE A 239 31.14 -108.77 26.59
C ILE A 239 31.94 -109.89 27.25
N LYS A 240 33.28 -109.77 27.30
CA LYS A 240 34.15 -110.74 27.99
C LYS A 240 33.83 -110.84 29.49
N ASN A 241 33.64 -109.69 30.16
CA ASN A 241 33.25 -109.65 31.57
C ASN A 241 31.84 -110.20 31.82
N TYR A 242 30.88 -109.90 30.95
CA TYR A 242 29.53 -110.47 31.04
C TYR A 242 29.55 -112.00 30.95
N ASN A 243 30.33 -112.56 30.03
CA ASN A 243 30.47 -114.01 29.90
C ASN A 243 31.09 -114.66 31.14
N LEU A 244 32.09 -114.02 31.77
CA LEU A 244 32.66 -114.50 33.04
C LEU A 244 31.60 -114.56 34.15
N VAL A 245 30.78 -113.52 34.30
CA VAL A 245 29.71 -113.47 35.31
C VAL A 245 28.64 -114.52 35.04
N ILE A 246 28.21 -114.69 33.79
CA ILE A 246 27.21 -115.71 33.43
C ILE A 246 27.71 -117.12 33.72
N ASN A 247 28.97 -117.42 33.39
CA ASN A 247 29.57 -118.73 33.67
C ASN A 247 29.66 -119.00 35.19
N ALA A 248 30.00 -117.99 35.99
CA ALA A 248 30.02 -118.10 37.45
C ALA A 248 28.62 -118.36 38.04
N ILE A 249 27.60 -117.68 37.50
CA ILE A 249 26.20 -117.90 37.90
C ILE A 249 25.76 -119.33 37.55
N GLN A 250 26.08 -119.82 36.35
CA GLN A 250 25.75 -121.20 35.95
C GLN A 250 26.41 -122.25 36.84
N ALA A 251 27.67 -122.05 37.22
CA ALA A 251 28.36 -122.93 38.16
C ALA A 251 27.68 -122.96 39.53
N SER A 252 27.28 -121.79 40.05
CA SER A 252 26.56 -121.69 41.33
C SER A 252 25.19 -122.38 41.30
N ILE A 253 24.45 -122.26 40.20
CA ILE A 253 23.16 -122.95 40.01
C ILE A 253 23.33 -124.47 40.06
N GLU A 254 24.37 -125.03 39.43
CA GLU A 254 24.61 -126.48 39.47
C GLU A 254 24.99 -126.98 40.86
N ASP A 255 25.76 -126.21 41.64
CA ASP A 255 26.07 -126.58 43.03
C ASP A 255 24.85 -126.52 43.94
N ILE A 256 23.98 -125.51 43.77
CA ILE A 256 22.68 -125.47 44.46
C ILE A 256 21.86 -126.71 44.10
N ARG A 257 21.83 -127.10 42.82
CA ARG A 257 21.09 -128.27 42.33
C ARG A 257 21.60 -129.58 42.96
N LYS A 258 22.91 -129.74 43.11
CA LYS A 258 23.52 -130.86 43.84
C LYS A 258 23.12 -130.85 45.32
N GLY A 259 23.18 -129.69 45.98
CA GLY A 259 22.81 -129.53 47.39
C GLY A 259 21.35 -129.91 47.66
N VAL A 260 20.43 -129.46 46.80
CA VAL A 260 19.00 -129.81 46.88
C VAL A 260 18.79 -131.32 46.72
N ASN A 261 19.47 -131.96 45.76
CA ASN A 261 19.36 -133.42 45.58
C ASN A 261 19.88 -134.22 46.79
N ILE A 262 20.95 -133.76 47.44
CA ILE A 262 21.48 -134.38 48.66
C ILE A 262 20.47 -134.24 49.81
N SER A 263 19.93 -133.04 50.01
CA SER A 263 18.92 -132.77 51.04
C SER A 263 17.66 -133.62 50.81
N MET A 264 17.17 -133.69 49.58
CA MET A 264 15.99 -134.47 49.21
C MET A 264 16.19 -135.98 49.44
N LYS A 265 17.38 -136.53 49.15
CA LYS A 265 17.73 -137.92 49.53
C LYS A 265 17.76 -138.12 51.05
N GLY A 266 18.29 -137.16 51.79
CA GLY A 266 18.30 -137.18 53.26
C GLY A 266 16.89 -137.19 53.85
N THR A 267 16.00 -136.33 53.35
CA THR A 267 14.61 -136.25 53.81
C THR A 267 13.81 -137.51 53.45
N LEU A 268 14.01 -138.07 52.25
CA LEU A 268 13.37 -139.34 51.86
C LEU A 268 13.78 -140.50 52.76
N LYS A 269 15.06 -140.57 53.16
CA LYS A 269 15.56 -141.57 54.11
C LYS A 269 14.93 -141.37 55.49
N MET A 270 14.89 -140.13 55.98
CA MET A 270 14.30 -139.81 57.28
C MET A 270 12.79 -140.15 57.34
N ILE A 271 12.04 -139.94 56.26
CA ILE A 271 10.63 -140.32 56.16
C ILE A 271 10.45 -141.85 56.14
N ALA A 272 11.35 -142.58 55.47
CA ALA A 272 11.33 -144.04 55.45
C ALA A 272 11.61 -144.64 56.85
N ASP A 273 12.60 -144.09 57.56
CA ASP A 273 12.93 -144.49 58.93
C ASP A 273 11.74 -144.23 59.88
N PHE A 274 11.12 -143.04 59.77
CA PHE A 274 9.93 -142.68 60.57
C PHE A 274 8.71 -143.59 60.30
N SER A 275 8.54 -144.03 59.05
CA SER A 275 7.48 -144.98 58.68
C SER A 275 7.72 -146.37 59.29
N THR A 276 8.98 -146.76 59.40
CA THR A 276 9.40 -148.06 59.95
C THR A 276 9.17 -148.10 61.46
N ASP A 277 9.63 -147.07 62.18
CA ASP A 277 9.43 -146.92 63.63
C ASP A 277 7.96 -146.90 64.01
N ARG A 278 7.12 -146.24 63.21
CA ARG A 278 5.68 -146.16 63.46
C ARG A 278 4.98 -147.51 63.29
N SER A 279 5.46 -148.35 62.39
CA SER A 279 4.93 -149.71 62.21
C SER A 279 5.28 -150.60 63.42
N LEU A 280 6.52 -150.49 63.93
CA LEU A 280 6.99 -151.23 65.11
C LEU A 280 6.22 -150.81 66.37
N ALA A 281 6.06 -149.51 66.58
CA ALA A 281 5.27 -148.96 67.68
C ALA A 281 3.80 -149.40 67.63
N ALA A 282 3.19 -149.50 66.43
CA ALA A 282 1.81 -149.98 66.28
C ALA A 282 1.64 -151.46 66.68
N THR A 283 2.64 -152.30 66.40
CA THR A 283 2.68 -153.69 66.88
C THR A 283 2.80 -153.79 68.40
N GLU A 284 3.67 -152.98 69.02
CA GLU A 284 3.82 -152.94 70.48
C GLU A 284 2.56 -152.42 71.17
N TRP A 285 1.92 -151.39 70.61
CA TRP A 285 0.68 -150.83 71.13
C TRP A 285 -0.49 -151.82 71.03
N SER A 286 -0.49 -152.69 70.01
CA SER A 286 -1.49 -153.75 69.87
C SER A 286 -1.31 -154.86 70.91
N LYS A 287 -0.08 -155.22 71.28
CA LYS A 287 0.20 -156.16 72.38
C LYS A 287 -0.28 -155.61 73.72
N MET A 288 0.06 -154.36 74.01
CA MET A 288 -0.30 -153.72 75.28
C MET A 288 -1.80 -153.53 75.43
N LYS A 289 -2.51 -153.24 74.33
CA LYS A 289 -3.97 -153.11 74.31
C LYS A 289 -4.67 -154.43 74.65
N GLU A 290 -4.10 -155.58 74.31
CA GLU A 290 -4.69 -156.89 74.63
C GLU A 290 -4.40 -157.32 76.07
N GLU A 291 -3.23 -156.96 76.64
CA GLU A 291 -2.93 -157.16 78.06
C GLU A 291 -3.81 -156.28 78.97
N ILE A 292 -4.05 -155.03 78.56
CA ILE A 292 -4.96 -154.12 79.29
C ILE A 292 -6.42 -154.60 79.21
N ARG A 293 -6.81 -155.33 78.15
CA ARG A 293 -8.16 -155.89 77.98
C ARG A 293 -8.46 -157.05 78.95
N GLN A 294 -7.45 -157.78 79.45
CA GLN A 294 -7.65 -158.84 80.45
C GLN A 294 -7.72 -158.31 81.89
N ILE A 295 -7.16 -157.14 82.20
CA ILE A 295 -7.08 -156.62 83.57
C ILE A 295 -8.26 -155.67 83.91
N GLN A 296 -8.94 -155.10 82.91
CA GLN A 296 -9.96 -154.05 83.09
C GLN A 296 -11.43 -154.53 83.07
N GLN A 297 -11.76 -155.71 83.62
CA GLN A 297 -13.14 -156.13 83.96
C GLN A 297 -13.49 -156.00 85.46
N GLY A 298 -12.78 -155.13 86.19
CA GLY A 298 -13.13 -154.70 87.54
C GLY A 298 -13.12 -153.18 87.69
N VAL A 299 -14.31 -152.58 87.59
CA VAL A 299 -14.75 -151.34 88.29
C VAL A 299 -14.21 -149.97 87.79
N VAL A 300 -15.15 -149.19 87.21
CA VAL A 300 -15.56 -147.77 87.46
C VAL A 300 -14.45 -146.72 87.70
N GLY A 301 -14.38 -145.52 87.10
CA GLY A 301 -15.23 -144.72 86.22
C GLY A 301 -14.81 -143.22 86.28
N SER A 302 -15.13 -142.46 85.21
CA SER A 302 -15.41 -141.00 85.16
C SER A 302 -14.35 -139.90 84.79
N THR A 303 -14.69 -139.16 83.71
CA THR A 303 -14.60 -137.69 83.38
C THR A 303 -13.24 -136.99 83.04
N ARG A 304 -13.01 -136.53 81.78
CA ARG A 304 -13.31 -135.23 81.06
C ARG A 304 -12.32 -134.07 81.37
N ASN A 305 -11.57 -133.46 80.43
CA ASN A 305 -11.99 -132.40 79.50
C ASN A 305 -10.88 -131.96 78.49
N LYS A 306 -11.26 -131.15 77.49
CA LYS A 306 -10.54 -130.69 76.27
C LYS A 306 -10.33 -129.15 76.26
N GLU A 307 -9.36 -128.64 75.46
CA GLU A 307 -9.38 -127.37 74.66
C GLU A 307 -8.05 -127.26 73.86
N LYS A 308 -7.93 -127.11 72.52
CA LYS A 308 -8.27 -126.12 71.46
C LYS A 308 -7.50 -124.78 71.47
N VAL A 309 -6.80 -124.44 70.35
CA VAL A 309 -6.96 -123.21 69.48
C VAL A 309 -5.76 -122.94 68.50
N LYS A 310 -6.11 -122.79 67.19
CA LYS A 310 -5.72 -121.95 65.99
C LYS A 310 -4.34 -121.23 65.86
N THR A 311 -3.59 -121.31 64.74
CA THR A 311 -3.64 -120.66 63.36
C THR A 311 -3.00 -119.25 63.22
N LYS A 312 -1.98 -119.05 62.33
CA LYS A 312 -1.91 -118.02 61.24
C LYS A 312 -0.53 -117.89 60.55
N GLN A 313 -0.57 -117.29 59.35
CA GLN A 313 0.37 -117.18 58.23
C GLN A 313 0.64 -115.68 57.94
N VAL A 314 1.74 -115.30 57.22
CA VAL A 314 1.88 -114.19 56.21
C VAL A 314 3.23 -113.35 56.21
N SER A 315 3.91 -113.36 55.04
CA SER A 315 4.68 -112.38 54.19
C SER A 315 5.97 -111.57 54.53
N ASN A 316 6.94 -111.68 53.59
CA ASN A 316 7.72 -110.68 52.76
C ASN A 316 8.53 -109.49 53.35
N VAL A 317 9.85 -109.64 53.54
CA VAL A 317 11.06 -109.32 52.69
C VAL A 317 11.21 -107.97 51.91
N VAL A 318 12.31 -107.24 52.26
CA VAL A 318 13.27 -106.37 51.47
C VAL A 318 12.88 -104.91 51.14
N VAL A 319 13.73 -103.84 51.06
CA VAL A 319 15.07 -103.36 51.54
C VAL A 319 15.31 -102.01 50.80
N ASP A 320 15.57 -100.92 51.53
CA ASP A 320 16.57 -99.84 51.33
C ASP A 320 16.87 -99.11 49.98
N THR A 321 16.82 -97.76 50.05
CA THR A 321 17.97 -96.81 49.92
C THR A 321 18.24 -96.00 48.62
N ILE A 322 17.90 -94.69 48.69
CA ILE A 322 18.73 -93.45 48.51
C ILE A 322 19.01 -92.79 47.12
N VAL A 323 18.64 -91.48 47.11
CA VAL A 323 19.24 -90.23 46.52
C VAL A 323 19.00 -89.81 45.06
N THR A 324 18.41 -88.60 44.92
CA THR A 324 18.90 -87.54 44.01
C THR A 324 18.37 -86.17 44.48
N LEU A 325 19.26 -85.18 44.59
CA LEU A 325 18.99 -83.82 45.09
C LEU A 325 19.66 -82.77 44.16
N ILE A 326 18.83 -81.85 43.67
CA ILE A 326 18.98 -80.38 43.47
C ILE A 326 19.84 -79.76 42.33
N PRO A 327 19.60 -78.46 41.98
CA PRO A 327 19.32 -77.99 40.62
C PRO A 327 20.10 -76.67 40.32
N GLU A 328 19.40 -75.59 39.91
CA GLU A 328 19.83 -74.18 39.71
C GLU A 328 20.37 -73.87 38.31
N ASN A 329 20.25 -72.67 37.74
CA ASN A 329 19.49 -71.42 37.91
C ASN A 329 19.90 -70.61 36.67
N THR A 330 19.07 -69.69 36.17
CA THR A 330 19.60 -68.37 35.73
C THR A 330 18.48 -67.35 35.52
N VAL A 331 18.80 -66.16 36.00
CA VAL A 331 17.99 -64.96 36.18
C VAL A 331 18.24 -64.00 34.99
N THR A 332 17.19 -63.21 34.69
CA THR A 332 17.08 -61.94 33.91
C THR A 332 18.21 -60.90 34.18
N PRO A 333 18.35 -59.68 33.55
CA PRO A 333 17.37 -58.83 32.84
C PRO A 333 17.87 -57.85 31.70
N LYS A 334 16.87 -57.09 31.22
CA LYS A 334 16.67 -55.88 30.38
C LYS A 334 17.47 -54.59 30.79
N PRO A 335 17.14 -53.35 30.33
CA PRO A 335 17.51 -52.51 29.13
C PRO A 335 18.20 -51.13 29.45
N SER A 336 18.46 -50.26 28.44
CA SER A 336 18.53 -48.77 28.56
C SER A 336 18.62 -48.09 27.17
N LYS A 337 17.66 -47.29 26.66
CA LYS A 337 17.43 -45.81 26.74
C LYS A 337 18.61 -44.89 26.28
N SER A 338 18.43 -44.09 25.22
CA SER A 338 17.90 -42.69 25.25
C SER A 338 18.24 -41.84 23.99
N ASN A 339 17.27 -40.98 23.58
CA ASN A 339 17.35 -39.58 23.09
C ASN A 339 18.25 -39.16 21.89
N LYS A 340 17.97 -38.13 21.06
CA LYS A 340 16.82 -37.22 20.76
C LYS A 340 17.26 -36.25 19.63
N LYS A 341 16.28 -35.75 18.84
CA LYS A 341 16.14 -34.41 18.19
C LYS A 341 16.52 -34.15 16.70
N THR A 342 15.44 -33.96 15.90
CA THR A 342 15.12 -32.93 14.86
C THR A 342 16.14 -32.49 13.79
N SER A 343 15.75 -32.53 12.50
CA SER A 343 15.06 -31.40 11.84
C SER A 343 14.57 -31.71 10.40
N VAL A 344 13.50 -30.98 10.06
CA VAL A 344 12.73 -30.72 8.84
C VAL A 344 13.38 -30.94 7.45
N SER A 345 12.60 -31.49 6.51
CA SER A 345 12.69 -31.18 5.07
C SER A 345 11.30 -31.30 4.43
N ASP A 346 10.75 -30.15 4.04
CA ASP A 346 9.60 -30.01 3.14
C ASP A 346 10.04 -30.22 1.69
N LYS A 347 9.24 -31.00 0.96
CA LYS A 347 9.33 -31.24 -0.49
C LYS A 347 7.95 -30.96 -1.06
N SER A 348 7.84 -29.98 -1.95
CA SER A 348 6.60 -29.69 -2.69
C SER A 348 6.91 -29.51 -4.17
N GLU A 349 6.42 -30.45 -4.95
CA GLU A 349 6.25 -30.42 -6.40
C GLU A 349 4.96 -31.21 -6.64
N VAL A 350 3.91 -30.60 -7.22
CA VAL A 350 2.89 -31.29 -8.05
C VAL A 350 1.94 -30.28 -8.74
N LYS A 351 1.67 -30.67 -9.99
CA LYS A 351 0.74 -30.28 -11.05
C LYS A 351 -0.69 -29.80 -10.71
N GLU A 352 -1.10 -28.83 -11.53
CA GLU A 352 -2.36 -28.66 -12.29
C GLU A 352 -3.41 -29.80 -12.24
N VAL A 353 -4.62 -29.50 -11.71
CA VAL A 353 -5.98 -29.98 -12.10
C VAL A 353 -7.05 -29.04 -11.47
N ALA A 354 -8.14 -28.73 -12.19
CA ALA A 354 -9.37 -28.04 -11.72
C ALA A 354 -10.57 -29.02 -11.57
N PRO A 355 -11.77 -28.64 -11.07
CA PRO A 355 -12.19 -27.99 -9.80
C PRO A 355 -13.25 -28.85 -9.04
N PRO A 356 -13.78 -28.39 -7.86
CA PRO A 356 -15.24 -28.17 -7.82
C PRO A 356 -15.67 -26.88 -7.09
N ALA A 357 -16.82 -26.37 -7.53
CA ALA A 357 -17.40 -25.07 -7.22
C ALA A 357 -17.91 -24.89 -5.77
N LYS A 358 -17.63 -23.72 -5.17
CA LYS A 358 -18.41 -23.11 -4.07
C LYS A 358 -18.38 -21.57 -4.15
N LYS A 359 -19.58 -21.01 -4.37
CA LYS A 359 -20.09 -19.63 -4.13
C LYS A 359 -19.19 -18.44 -4.48
N ALA A 360 -19.50 -17.82 -5.62
CA ALA A 360 -18.97 -16.54 -6.08
C ALA A 360 -19.52 -15.36 -5.25
N GLU A 361 -18.65 -14.75 -4.45
CA GLU A 361 -18.77 -13.35 -4.04
C GLU A 361 -18.23 -12.51 -5.21
N LYS A 362 -19.06 -11.63 -5.79
CA LYS A 362 -18.67 -10.80 -6.93
C LYS A 362 -17.53 -9.88 -6.53
N THR A 363 -16.31 -10.25 -6.90
CA THR A 363 -15.14 -9.37 -6.97
C THR A 363 -15.40 -8.30 -8.02
N VAL A 364 -16.01 -7.19 -7.60
CA VAL A 364 -16.07 -5.98 -8.41
C VAL A 364 -14.63 -5.48 -8.53
N ALA A 365 -14.12 -5.40 -9.75
CA ALA A 365 -12.80 -4.86 -10.04
C ALA A 365 -12.62 -3.51 -9.33
N PRO A 366 -11.43 -3.22 -8.78
CA PRO A 366 -11.18 -1.96 -8.10
C PRO A 366 -11.42 -0.81 -9.09
N LEU A 367 -12.48 -0.02 -8.85
CA LEU A 367 -12.81 1.16 -9.64
C LEU A 367 -11.59 2.07 -9.77
N SER A 368 -11.35 2.52 -10.99
CA SER A 368 -10.28 3.48 -11.29
C SER A 368 -10.49 4.79 -10.54
N LEU A 369 -9.42 5.55 -10.32
CA LEU A 369 -9.51 6.82 -9.60
C LEU A 369 -10.40 7.83 -10.34
N GLU A 370 -10.36 7.82 -11.68
CA GLU A 370 -11.24 8.58 -12.56
C GLU A 370 -12.73 8.31 -12.28
N GLU A 371 -13.12 7.03 -12.20
CA GLU A 371 -14.50 6.63 -11.94
C GLU A 371 -14.93 7.02 -10.53
N LYS A 372 -14.04 6.88 -9.54
CA LYS A 372 -14.32 7.29 -8.15
C LYS A 372 -14.58 8.80 -8.06
N ILE A 373 -13.78 9.62 -8.73
CA ILE A 373 -13.97 11.08 -8.79
C ILE A 373 -15.28 11.43 -9.50
N LEU A 374 -15.60 10.77 -10.61
CA LEU A 374 -16.85 11.00 -11.34
C LEU A 374 -18.09 10.63 -10.52
N VAL A 375 -18.05 9.50 -9.81
CA VAL A 375 -19.13 9.09 -8.89
C VAL A 375 -19.28 10.13 -7.78
N TYR A 376 -18.19 10.59 -7.19
CA TYR A 376 -18.23 11.59 -6.12
C TYR A 376 -18.80 12.94 -6.59
N ILE A 377 -18.37 13.44 -7.76
CA ILE A 377 -18.88 14.70 -8.33
C ILE A 377 -20.35 14.57 -8.73
N LYS A 378 -20.79 13.41 -9.25
CA LYS A 378 -22.21 13.17 -9.60
C LYS A 378 -23.12 13.16 -8.37
N SER A 379 -22.62 12.65 -7.24
CA SER A 379 -23.36 12.65 -5.98
C SER A 379 -23.47 14.04 -5.32
N ASN A 380 -22.65 15.01 -5.75
CA ASN A 380 -22.60 16.36 -5.18
C ASN A 380 -23.00 17.41 -6.22
N SER A 381 -24.31 17.64 -6.35
CA SER A 381 -24.89 18.56 -7.36
C SER A 381 -24.52 20.04 -7.18
N GLN A 382 -24.08 20.43 -5.98
CA GLN A 382 -23.64 21.79 -5.64
C GLN A 382 -22.19 22.11 -6.06
N GLY A 383 -21.50 21.14 -6.67
CA GLY A 383 -20.10 21.27 -7.05
C GLY A 383 -19.15 20.96 -5.90
N VAL A 384 -17.93 20.54 -6.24
CA VAL A 384 -16.96 20.01 -5.28
C VAL A 384 -15.59 20.67 -5.46
N LYS A 385 -14.93 21.05 -4.37
CA LYS A 385 -13.52 21.48 -4.40
C LYS A 385 -12.57 20.28 -4.30
N VAL A 386 -11.38 20.39 -4.90
CA VAL A 386 -10.37 19.30 -4.83
C VAL A 386 -10.02 18.91 -3.39
N SER A 387 -9.98 19.88 -2.47
CA SER A 387 -9.71 19.65 -1.05
C SER A 387 -10.78 18.80 -0.34
N GLU A 388 -12.03 18.85 -0.81
CA GLU A 388 -13.15 18.08 -0.23
C GLU A 388 -13.18 16.63 -0.74
N MET A 389 -12.38 16.32 -1.77
CA MET A 389 -12.26 14.96 -2.33
C MET A 389 -11.16 14.13 -1.65
N GLU A 390 -10.24 14.75 -0.91
CA GLU A 390 -9.08 14.07 -0.30
C GLU A 390 -9.49 13.02 0.74
N GLU A 391 -10.35 13.40 1.68
CA GLU A 391 -10.82 12.53 2.76
C GLU A 391 -11.64 11.32 2.27
N PRO A 392 -12.68 11.48 1.42
CA PRO A 392 -13.49 10.35 0.96
C PRO A 392 -12.77 9.43 -0.02
N LEU A 393 -11.84 9.96 -0.84
CA LEU A 393 -11.14 9.17 -1.85
C LEU A 393 -9.78 8.62 -1.37
N LYS A 394 -9.29 9.10 -0.22
CA LYS A 394 -7.99 8.71 0.38
C LYS A 394 -6.81 8.88 -0.58
N GLU A 395 -6.81 9.97 -1.34
CA GLU A 395 -5.78 10.28 -2.34
C GLU A 395 -5.29 11.72 -2.17
N THR A 396 -4.07 12.01 -2.63
CA THR A 396 -3.45 13.32 -2.41
C THR A 396 -4.08 14.41 -3.28
N ARG A 397 -4.15 15.63 -2.74
CA ARG A 397 -4.65 16.84 -3.44
C ARG A 397 -4.11 16.99 -4.86
N MET A 398 -2.81 16.77 -5.02
CA MET A 398 -2.10 16.94 -6.29
C MET A 398 -2.57 15.92 -7.32
N ARG A 399 -2.72 14.66 -6.93
CA ARG A 399 -3.18 13.58 -7.83
C ARG A 399 -4.65 13.79 -8.21
N LEU A 400 -5.50 14.15 -7.24
CA LEU A 400 -6.90 14.49 -7.48
C LEU A 400 -7.05 15.71 -8.42
N GLY A 401 -6.21 16.73 -8.23
CA GLY A 401 -6.18 17.91 -9.11
C GLY A 401 -5.77 17.57 -10.55
N PHE A 402 -4.79 16.68 -10.73
CA PHE A 402 -4.37 16.23 -12.06
C PHE A 402 -5.47 15.43 -12.77
N VAL A 403 -6.11 14.49 -12.06
CA VAL A 403 -7.21 13.70 -12.64
C VAL A 403 -8.44 14.57 -12.92
N ALA A 404 -8.81 15.48 -12.03
CA ALA A 404 -9.90 16.43 -12.27
C ALA A 404 -9.62 17.35 -13.47
N LYS A 405 -8.37 17.80 -13.65
CA LYS A 405 -7.98 18.57 -14.85
C LYS A 405 -8.12 17.73 -16.12
N LYS A 406 -7.68 16.47 -16.11
CA LYS A 406 -7.84 15.54 -17.23
C LYS A 406 -9.32 15.29 -17.56
N LEU A 407 -10.18 15.10 -16.56
CA LEU A 407 -11.63 14.93 -16.74
C LEU A 407 -12.32 16.19 -17.28
N LEU A 408 -11.81 17.38 -16.91
CA LEU A 408 -12.25 18.66 -17.45
C LEU A 408 -11.86 18.82 -18.93
N GLU A 409 -10.63 18.46 -19.29
CA GLU A 409 -10.15 18.47 -20.69
C GLU A 409 -10.92 17.48 -21.57
N LEU A 410 -11.31 16.31 -21.02
CA LEU A 410 -12.19 15.35 -21.68
C LEU A 410 -13.67 15.77 -21.73
N GLY A 411 -14.03 16.90 -21.10
CA GLY A 411 -15.40 17.42 -21.09
C GLY A 411 -16.40 16.51 -20.37
N GLN A 412 -15.94 15.71 -19.38
CA GLN A 412 -16.81 14.86 -18.56
C GLN A 412 -17.32 15.56 -17.30
N ILE A 413 -16.62 16.60 -16.85
CA ILE A 413 -17.02 17.52 -15.79
C ILE A 413 -16.83 18.96 -16.27
N ARG A 414 -17.48 19.92 -15.62
CA ARG A 414 -17.27 21.35 -15.89
C ARG A 414 -16.74 22.05 -14.65
N LYS A 415 -15.96 23.11 -14.84
CA LYS A 415 -15.44 23.95 -13.76
C LYS A 415 -16.12 25.31 -13.82
N ILE A 416 -16.74 25.72 -12.72
CA ILE A 416 -17.27 27.09 -12.54
C ILE A 416 -16.59 27.62 -11.28
N ASP A 417 -15.85 28.72 -11.44
CA ASP A 417 -14.93 29.25 -10.44
C ASP A 417 -13.93 28.19 -9.94
N ASN A 418 -13.98 27.84 -8.66
CA ASN A 418 -13.09 26.86 -8.02
C ASN A 418 -13.78 25.52 -7.70
N LEU A 419 -14.98 25.29 -8.25
CA LEU A 419 -15.80 24.09 -8.01
C LEU A 419 -15.96 23.28 -9.30
N TYR A 420 -15.91 21.95 -9.17
CA TYR A 420 -16.16 21.01 -10.26
C TYR A 420 -17.59 20.47 -10.16
N TYR A 421 -18.32 20.53 -11.27
CA TYR A 421 -19.72 20.11 -11.37
C TYR A 421 -19.89 18.96 -12.38
N PRO A 422 -20.89 18.10 -12.20
CA PRO A 422 -21.25 17.12 -13.21
C PRO A 422 -21.67 17.81 -14.51
N LYS A 423 -21.36 17.18 -15.65
CA LYS A 423 -21.85 17.60 -16.95
C LYS A 423 -23.39 17.55 -16.92
N LYS A 424 -24.04 18.63 -17.38
CA LYS A 424 -25.50 18.68 -17.51
C LYS A 424 -25.97 17.74 -18.61
#